data_AF-A0A2A3ACY5-F1
#
_entry.id   AF-A0A2A3ACY5-F1
#
_cell.length_a   1.000
_cell.length_b   1.000
_cell.length_c   1.000
_cell.angle_alpha   90.00
_cell.angle_beta   90.00
_cell.angle_gamma   90.00
#
_symmetry.space_group_name_H-M   'P 1'
#
loop_
_entity.id
_entity.type
_entity.pdbx_description
1 polymer ?
#
loop_
_entity_poly.entity_id
_entity_poly.type
_entity_poly.pdbx_seq_one_letter_code
_entity_poly.pdbx_strand_id
1 'polypeptide(L)'
;MAQQFEYETRLTQPRDEVFAWHQRPGALTRLTPPFGGGPDKVTEAPTDGIEPGSRVKLGVSVPGTFGTVHVPWTARHGDWDPPHYFTDRMERGPLGEWEHRHNFEETSSGGTLVRDQVTVRALPTSLDKASGPSDKLMRGQLERIFAYRERQLRGDLDFHDEHRGPRLRIAVGGASGLIGSQVCALLETGGHEVVQLKRGGSTGPGVIGWDPAKGRLNPRDLAGIDVVLHLGGSSIATRFTDKNKAEILRSRVASTKLLVRAIGQVPADQRPRALVVGSAVGYHGTDRGDEILAEEQPPGEGFLAHVCDEWEKAAHGAEVFGVRVVNVRTGLVLTPSGGLLRPQLPLMTAGLSGPLGGGKQWQSWIGIDDMAGAVAHLVLSEDASGPYHLAAPNPVRQKDFARIVAGVLHRPAMVPTPLAGPRALLGKEATEELVAASHRVDVSKLLGAGYRFRHADLRACAEHILGRVG
;
A
#
# COMPACT_ATOMS: atom_id res chain seq x y z
N MET A 1 10.01 -13.30 33.55
CA MET A 1 10.37 -11.91 33.93
C MET A 1 10.04 -11.00 32.76
N ALA A 2 9.77 -9.72 32.97
CA ALA A 2 9.62 -8.78 31.86
C ALA A 2 10.99 -8.56 31.20
N GLN A 3 11.03 -8.59 29.87
CA GLN A 3 12.21 -8.34 29.05
C GLN A 3 12.21 -6.89 28.59
N GLN A 4 13.39 -6.27 28.58
CA GLN A 4 13.60 -4.99 27.91
C GLN A 4 14.25 -5.19 26.54
N PHE A 5 13.72 -4.47 25.56
CA PHE A 5 14.23 -4.37 24.21
C PHE A 5 14.39 -2.89 23.85
N GLU A 6 15.50 -2.55 23.21
CA GLU A 6 15.78 -1.18 22.78
C GLU A 6 16.17 -1.17 21.30
N TYR A 7 15.77 -0.12 20.59
CA TYR A 7 16.14 0.13 19.20
C TYR A 7 16.37 1.63 18.97
N GLU A 8 17.42 1.98 18.24
CA GLU A 8 17.75 3.37 17.91
C GLU A 8 17.58 3.62 16.41
N THR A 9 16.87 4.69 16.04
CA THR A 9 16.77 5.17 14.66
C THR A 9 17.32 6.59 14.57
N ARG A 10 18.31 6.82 13.67
CA ARG A 10 18.92 8.13 13.44
C ARG A 10 18.39 8.79 12.17
N LEU A 11 17.77 9.95 12.29
CA LEU A 11 17.11 10.71 11.22
C LEU A 11 17.80 12.06 11.02
N THR A 12 17.74 12.58 9.80
CA THR A 12 18.31 13.89 9.44
C THR A 12 17.33 15.02 9.68
N GLN A 13 16.04 14.72 9.80
CA GLN A 13 14.97 15.69 9.99
C GLN A 13 14.92 16.22 11.43
N PRO A 14 14.50 17.49 11.65
CA PRO A 14 14.37 18.08 12.98
C PRO A 14 13.37 17.33 13.88
N ARG A 15 13.63 17.33 15.19
CA ARG A 15 12.81 16.61 16.19
C ARG A 15 11.33 16.95 16.10
N ASP A 16 11.00 18.21 15.93
CA ASP A 16 9.61 18.67 15.89
C ASP A 16 8.88 18.16 14.64
N GLU A 17 9.58 18.05 13.49
CA GLU A 17 9.01 17.48 12.27
C GLU A 17 8.79 15.96 12.43
N VAL A 18 9.76 15.25 13.01
CA VAL A 18 9.66 13.81 13.27
C VAL A 18 8.54 13.51 14.27
N PHE A 19 8.43 14.27 15.36
CA PHE A 19 7.37 14.10 16.34
C PHE A 19 6.00 14.41 15.74
N ALA A 20 5.87 15.51 15.00
CA ALA A 20 4.63 15.86 14.31
C ALA A 20 4.19 14.80 13.29
N TRP A 21 5.13 14.13 12.62
CA TRP A 21 4.81 13.00 11.75
C TRP A 21 4.11 11.86 12.52
N HIS A 22 4.57 11.53 13.74
CA HIS A 22 3.97 10.49 14.57
C HIS A 22 2.57 10.86 15.09
N GLN A 23 2.28 12.16 15.22
CA GLN A 23 0.97 12.65 15.64
C GLN A 23 -0.09 12.58 14.53
N ARG A 24 0.33 12.55 13.26
CA ARG A 24 -0.60 12.65 12.12
C ARG A 24 -1.36 11.34 11.87
N PRO A 25 -2.59 11.43 11.33
CA PRO A 25 -3.27 10.27 10.78
C PRO A 25 -2.38 9.52 9.79
N GLY A 26 -2.54 8.20 9.72
CA GLY A 26 -1.75 7.36 8.84
C GLY A 26 -0.40 6.90 9.41
N ALA A 27 0.20 7.58 10.40
CA ALA A 27 1.52 7.22 10.94
C ALA A 27 1.58 5.75 11.39
N LEU A 28 0.60 5.32 12.18
CA LEU A 28 0.49 3.91 12.60
C LEU A 28 0.33 2.96 11.40
N THR A 29 -0.49 3.33 10.43
CA THR A 29 -0.75 2.55 9.21
C THR A 29 0.53 2.35 8.39
N ARG A 30 1.40 3.36 8.35
CA ARG A 30 2.72 3.27 7.69
C ARG A 30 3.69 2.44 8.52
N LEU A 31 3.80 2.66 9.83
CA LEU A 31 4.73 1.93 10.70
C LEU A 31 4.31 0.49 11.01
N THR A 32 3.11 0.05 10.62
CA THR A 32 2.65 -1.32 10.85
C THR A 32 3.23 -2.26 9.79
N PRO A 33 4.13 -3.20 10.14
CA PRO A 33 4.74 -4.07 9.14
C PRO A 33 3.70 -4.95 8.44
N PRO A 34 3.75 -5.07 7.11
CA PRO A 34 2.77 -5.86 6.36
C PRO A 34 2.84 -7.35 6.71
N PHE A 35 4.01 -7.85 7.09
CA PHE A 35 4.20 -9.23 7.58
C PHE A 35 3.70 -9.46 9.03
N GLY A 36 3.43 -8.38 9.77
CA GLY A 36 3.00 -8.38 11.18
C GLY A 36 1.48 -8.26 11.39
N GLY A 37 0.69 -8.34 10.32
CA GLY A 37 -0.77 -8.18 10.34
C GLY A 37 -1.23 -7.16 9.29
N GLY A 38 -0.38 -6.19 8.99
CA GLY A 38 -0.63 -5.20 7.95
C GLY A 38 -1.67 -4.14 8.31
N PRO A 39 -1.76 -3.09 7.48
CA PRO A 39 -2.61 -1.92 7.70
C PRO A 39 -4.11 -2.26 7.66
N ASP A 40 -4.51 -3.28 6.89
CA ASP A 40 -5.89 -3.76 6.77
C ASP A 40 -6.41 -4.48 8.02
N LYS A 41 -5.59 -4.52 9.08
CA LYS A 41 -5.96 -5.05 10.39
C LYS A 41 -6.07 -3.98 11.45
N VAL A 42 -5.82 -2.70 11.14
CA VAL A 42 -6.18 -1.59 12.02
C VAL A 42 -7.70 -1.39 11.92
N THR A 43 -8.43 -1.92 12.91
CA THR A 43 -9.89 -1.88 12.94
C THR A 43 -10.45 -0.62 13.57
N GLU A 44 -9.65 0.06 14.39
CA GLU A 44 -9.97 1.35 15.00
C GLU A 44 -8.67 2.16 15.06
N ALA A 45 -8.61 3.22 14.24
CA ALA A 45 -7.53 4.19 14.26
C ALA A 45 -7.57 4.99 15.58
N PRO A 46 -6.45 5.61 15.98
CA PRO A 46 -6.42 6.42 17.20
C PRO A 46 -7.47 7.53 17.13
N THR A 47 -8.25 7.74 18.19
CA THR A 47 -9.34 8.72 18.21
C THR A 47 -8.82 10.15 18.11
N ASP A 48 -7.69 10.42 18.75
CA ASP A 48 -7.09 11.75 18.89
C ASP A 48 -5.56 11.66 18.68
N GLY A 49 -5.14 10.93 17.63
CA GLY A 49 -3.72 10.67 17.36
C GLY A 49 -3.05 9.94 18.52
N ILE A 50 -1.92 10.46 19.00
CA ILE A 50 -1.11 9.86 20.09
C ILE A 50 -1.41 10.47 21.47
N GLU A 51 -2.52 11.22 21.62
CA GLU A 51 -2.91 11.83 22.89
C GLU A 51 -3.17 10.79 24.00
N PRO A 52 -2.86 11.09 25.28
CA PRO A 52 -3.12 10.19 26.39
C PRO A 52 -4.58 9.75 26.46
N GLY A 53 -4.79 8.44 26.56
CA GLY A 53 -6.13 7.84 26.56
C GLY A 53 -6.65 7.45 25.18
N SER A 54 -6.04 7.93 24.08
CA SER A 54 -6.34 7.49 22.73
C SER A 54 -6.13 5.97 22.60
N ARG A 55 -7.11 5.27 22.03
CA ARG A 55 -7.11 3.81 21.88
C ARG A 55 -6.97 3.40 20.44
N VAL A 56 -6.27 2.29 20.23
CA VAL A 56 -6.09 1.67 18.92
C VAL A 56 -6.47 0.21 19.02
N LYS A 57 -7.24 -0.28 18.04
CA LYS A 57 -7.51 -1.72 17.88
C LYS A 57 -6.93 -2.21 16.57
N LEU A 58 -6.03 -3.18 16.65
CA LEU A 58 -5.45 -3.83 15.49
C LEU A 58 -5.42 -5.35 15.63
N GLY A 59 -5.31 -6.06 14.51
CA GLY A 59 -4.97 -7.48 14.48
C GLY A 59 -3.48 -7.67 14.29
N VAL A 60 -2.80 -8.28 15.26
CA VAL A 60 -1.38 -8.64 15.14
C VAL A 60 -1.26 -10.06 14.60
N SER A 61 -0.36 -10.26 13.64
CA SER A 61 -0.15 -11.57 13.02
C SER A 61 0.58 -12.52 13.97
N VAL A 62 0.12 -13.77 13.99
CA VAL A 62 0.88 -14.85 14.63
C VAL A 62 2.22 -15.02 13.90
N PRO A 63 3.37 -15.03 14.62
CA PRO A 63 4.69 -15.14 14.00
C PRO A 63 4.79 -16.30 13.00
N GLY A 64 5.39 -16.03 11.84
CA GLY A 64 5.55 -17.01 10.76
C GLY A 64 4.34 -17.22 9.85
N THR A 65 3.19 -16.60 10.16
CA THR A 65 1.97 -16.72 9.33
C THR A 65 1.80 -15.60 8.30
N PHE A 66 2.66 -14.58 8.32
CA PHE A 66 2.69 -13.46 7.37
C PHE A 66 1.31 -12.79 7.16
N GLY A 67 0.57 -12.54 8.23
CA GLY A 67 -0.76 -11.92 8.16
C GLY A 67 -1.86 -12.85 7.66
N THR A 68 -1.71 -14.17 7.80
CA THR A 68 -2.82 -15.12 7.54
C THR A 68 -3.62 -15.43 8.80
N VAL A 69 -2.96 -15.58 9.95
CA VAL A 69 -3.60 -15.77 11.26
C VAL A 69 -3.33 -14.56 12.14
N HIS A 70 -4.37 -14.04 12.79
CA HIS A 70 -4.30 -12.83 13.61
C HIS A 70 -4.94 -13.04 14.96
N VAL A 71 -4.44 -12.29 15.94
CA VAL A 71 -5.05 -12.15 17.26
C VAL A 71 -5.37 -10.68 17.51
N PRO A 72 -6.52 -10.38 18.16
CA PRO A 72 -6.88 -9.00 18.47
C PRO A 72 -5.89 -8.39 19.45
N TRP A 73 -5.56 -7.12 19.22
CA TRP A 73 -4.71 -6.30 20.05
C TRP A 73 -5.39 -4.95 20.28
N THR A 74 -5.42 -4.51 21.53
CA THR A 74 -5.90 -3.18 21.92
C THR A 74 -4.77 -2.49 22.67
N ALA A 75 -4.31 -1.37 22.11
CA ALA A 75 -3.32 -0.49 22.72
C ALA A 75 -4.01 0.79 23.20
N ARG A 76 -3.47 1.38 24.26
CA ARG A 76 -3.84 2.70 24.75
C ARG A 76 -2.59 3.55 24.88
N HIS A 77 -2.62 4.78 24.36
CA HIS A 77 -1.57 5.76 24.59
C HIS A 77 -1.60 6.23 26.04
N GLY A 78 -0.42 6.26 26.65
CA GLY A 78 -0.21 6.61 28.05
C GLY A 78 0.40 8.00 28.19
N ASP A 79 1.47 8.07 28.97
CA ASP A 79 2.22 9.30 29.23
C ASP A 79 2.83 9.84 27.94
N TRP A 80 2.85 11.17 27.82
CA TRP A 80 3.50 11.89 26.73
C TRP A 80 4.06 13.25 27.22
N ASP A 81 5.06 13.75 26.52
CA ASP A 81 5.63 15.10 26.69
C ASP A 81 6.09 15.55 25.30
N PRO A 82 5.22 16.20 24.50
CA PRO A 82 5.61 16.67 23.18
C PRO A 82 6.69 17.75 23.22
N PRO A 83 7.71 17.71 22.34
CA PRO A 83 7.98 16.71 21.29
C PRO A 83 9.00 15.64 21.74
N HIS A 84 9.15 15.40 23.05
CA HIS A 84 10.17 14.55 23.67
C HIS A 84 9.82 13.07 23.72
N TYR A 85 8.61 12.67 24.12
CA TYR A 85 8.23 11.26 24.15
C TYR A 85 6.72 11.03 24.16
N PHE A 86 6.33 9.79 23.84
CA PHE A 86 5.01 9.23 24.17
C PHE A 86 5.12 7.72 24.46
N THR A 87 4.09 7.16 25.08
CA THR A 87 4.03 5.72 25.41
C THR A 87 2.76 5.07 24.89
N ASP A 88 2.83 3.79 24.53
CA ASP A 88 1.68 2.94 24.30
C ASP A 88 1.77 1.65 25.13
N ARG A 89 0.63 1.26 25.70
CA ARG A 89 0.49 0.06 26.54
C ARG A 89 -0.58 -0.86 25.98
N MET A 90 -0.33 -2.16 26.01
CA MET A 90 -1.35 -3.15 25.63
C MET A 90 -2.37 -3.31 26.76
N GLU A 91 -3.64 -2.99 26.46
CA GLU A 91 -4.77 -3.28 27.36
C GLU A 91 -5.28 -4.71 27.18
N ARG A 92 -5.27 -5.21 25.94
CA ARG A 92 -5.72 -6.57 25.60
C ARG A 92 -4.88 -7.12 24.44
N GLY A 93 -4.38 -8.34 24.57
CA GLY A 93 -3.63 -8.99 23.51
C GLY A 93 -3.06 -10.34 23.94
N PRO A 94 -2.18 -10.94 23.12
CA PRO A 94 -1.63 -12.28 23.34
C PRO A 94 -0.45 -12.31 24.32
N LEU A 95 -0.02 -11.15 24.85
CA LEU A 95 1.12 -11.05 25.75
C LEU A 95 0.65 -10.86 27.20
N GLY A 96 1.53 -11.15 28.16
CA GLY A 96 1.27 -10.88 29.57
C GLY A 96 1.48 -9.41 29.95
N GLU A 97 2.28 -8.69 29.18
CA GLU A 97 2.59 -7.26 29.35
C GLU A 97 3.23 -6.72 28.06
N TRP A 98 2.88 -5.49 27.69
CA TRP A 98 3.56 -4.71 26.66
C TRP A 98 3.43 -3.23 26.98
N GLU A 99 4.57 -2.57 27.06
CA GLU A 99 4.70 -1.12 27.13
C GLU A 99 5.82 -0.68 26.20
N HIS A 100 5.55 0.26 25.31
CA HIS A 100 6.49 0.81 24.36
C HIS A 100 6.57 2.32 24.58
N ARG A 101 7.78 2.81 24.87
CA ARG A 101 8.11 4.23 24.97
C ARG A 101 8.92 4.65 23.76
N HIS A 102 8.48 5.72 23.11
CA HIS A 102 9.15 6.35 21.97
C HIS A 102 9.77 7.64 22.48
N ASN A 103 11.09 7.72 22.56
CA ASN A 103 11.80 8.95 22.94
C ASN A 103 12.42 9.61 21.72
N PHE A 104 12.39 10.94 21.68
CA PHE A 104 12.87 11.77 20.58
C PHE A 104 13.90 12.76 21.11
N GLU A 105 15.13 12.61 20.67
CA GLU A 105 16.25 13.44 21.11
C GLU A 105 16.85 14.18 19.93
N GLU A 106 17.20 15.44 20.12
CA GLU A 106 17.92 16.20 19.11
C GLU A 106 19.37 15.70 19.03
N THR A 107 19.85 15.45 17.82
CA THR A 107 21.26 15.09 17.61
C THR A 107 22.12 16.34 17.50
N SER A 108 23.42 16.21 17.74
CA SER A 108 24.38 17.31 17.54
C SER A 108 24.44 17.85 16.11
N SER A 109 23.90 17.11 15.14
CA SER A 109 23.80 17.53 13.73
C SER A 109 22.46 18.21 13.39
N GLY A 110 21.60 18.50 14.38
CA GLY A 110 20.27 19.09 14.16
C GLY A 110 19.22 18.09 13.65
N GLY A 111 19.52 16.79 13.68
CA GLY A 111 18.59 15.72 13.33
C GLY A 111 17.89 15.14 14.55
N THR A 112 17.31 13.95 14.41
CA THR A 112 16.57 13.27 15.48
C THR A 112 17.10 11.88 15.73
N LEU A 113 17.31 11.54 17.00
CA LEU A 113 17.48 10.18 17.47
C LEU A 113 16.17 9.71 18.09
N VAL A 114 15.53 8.74 17.46
CA VAL A 114 14.36 8.05 18.02
C VAL A 114 14.85 6.82 18.78
N ARG A 115 14.56 6.75 20.08
CA ARG A 115 14.85 5.58 20.92
C ARG A 115 13.56 4.90 21.33
N ASP A 116 13.36 3.71 20.78
CA ASP A 116 12.26 2.82 21.12
C ASP A 116 12.67 1.93 22.29
N GLN A 117 11.94 2.00 23.40
CA GLN A 117 12.13 1.14 24.57
C GLN A 117 10.87 0.32 24.80
N VAL A 118 10.99 -1.00 24.66
CA VAL A 118 9.88 -1.94 24.80
C VAL A 118 10.09 -2.80 26.03
N THR A 119 9.14 -2.75 26.96
CA THR A 119 8.99 -3.71 28.04
C THR A 119 7.96 -4.75 27.64
N VAL A 120 8.36 -6.01 27.55
CA VAL A 120 7.50 -7.10 27.10
C VAL A 120 7.55 -8.29 28.05
N ARG A 121 6.40 -8.90 28.34
CA ARG A 121 6.32 -10.16 29.09
C ARG A 121 5.50 -11.16 28.29
N ALA A 122 6.11 -12.29 27.92
CA ALA A 122 5.39 -13.40 27.32
C ALA A 122 4.39 -14.02 28.31
N LEU A 123 3.29 -14.58 27.82
CA LEU A 123 2.42 -15.43 28.64
C LEU A 123 3.17 -16.73 29.00
N PRO A 124 3.03 -17.27 30.22
CA PRO A 124 3.66 -18.53 30.59
C PRO A 124 3.15 -19.67 29.70
N THR A 125 4.04 -20.38 29.02
CA THR A 125 3.70 -21.65 28.36
C THR A 125 4.10 -22.82 29.26
N SER A 126 3.43 -23.98 29.12
CA SER A 126 3.75 -25.20 29.87
C SER A 126 5.15 -25.77 29.58
N LEU A 127 5.90 -25.15 28.66
CA LEU A 127 7.26 -25.51 28.24
C LEU A 127 8.33 -24.59 28.85
N ASP A 128 7.96 -23.51 29.55
CA ASP A 128 8.88 -22.49 30.07
C ASP A 128 9.52 -22.88 31.41
N LYS A 129 10.26 -24.00 31.45
CA LYS A 129 11.16 -24.32 32.59
C LYS A 129 12.56 -23.69 32.48
N ALA A 130 12.84 -22.93 31.42
CA ALA A 130 14.06 -22.12 31.32
C ALA A 130 13.89 -20.94 30.34
N SER A 131 14.25 -19.74 30.78
CA SER A 131 14.29 -18.49 30.00
C SER A 131 15.40 -18.53 28.94
N GLY A 132 15.11 -19.01 27.73
CA GLY A 132 16.13 -19.07 26.67
C GLY A 132 15.57 -19.09 25.24
N PRO A 133 14.81 -20.11 24.82
CA PRO A 133 14.38 -20.25 23.42
C PRO A 133 13.29 -19.27 23.00
N SER A 134 12.30 -19.03 23.87
CA SER A 134 11.16 -18.12 23.62
C SER A 134 11.60 -16.64 23.60
N ASP A 135 12.51 -16.25 24.49
CA ASP A 135 13.05 -14.89 24.58
C ASP A 135 13.88 -14.50 23.36
N LYS A 136 14.70 -15.43 22.84
CA LYS A 136 15.49 -15.19 21.61
C LYS A 136 14.60 -15.04 20.39
N LEU A 137 13.54 -15.86 20.29
CA LEU A 137 12.57 -15.77 19.20
C LEU A 137 11.80 -14.44 19.25
N MET A 138 11.38 -14.00 20.44
CA MET A 138 10.70 -12.72 20.63
C MET A 138 11.62 -11.54 20.24
N ARG A 139 12.85 -11.52 20.76
CA ARG A 139 13.83 -10.49 20.42
C ARG A 139 14.07 -10.41 18.91
N GLY A 140 14.30 -11.54 18.24
CA GLY A 140 14.47 -11.56 16.78
C GLY A 140 13.23 -11.07 16.02
N GLN A 141 12.02 -11.32 16.55
CA GLN A 141 10.80 -10.77 15.96
C GLN A 141 10.69 -9.25 16.16
N LEU A 142 11.09 -8.73 17.32
CA LEU A 142 11.15 -7.28 17.59
C LEU A 142 12.18 -6.60 16.69
N GLU A 143 13.39 -7.14 16.57
CA GLU A 143 14.42 -6.62 15.67
C GLU A 143 13.91 -6.47 14.23
N ARG A 144 13.16 -7.47 13.73
CA ARG A 144 12.55 -7.42 12.39
C ARG A 144 11.48 -6.32 12.27
N ILE A 145 10.64 -6.16 13.29
CA ILE A 145 9.59 -5.14 13.33
C ILE A 145 10.21 -3.74 13.36
N PHE A 146 11.15 -3.49 14.26
CA PHE A 146 11.76 -2.17 14.41
C PHE A 146 12.67 -1.80 13.25
N ALA A 147 13.38 -2.77 12.66
CA ALA A 147 14.13 -2.52 11.42
C ALA A 147 13.20 -2.15 10.25
N TYR A 148 11.99 -2.74 10.17
CA TYR A 148 10.98 -2.29 9.20
C TYR A 148 10.53 -0.86 9.51
N ARG A 149 10.19 -0.56 10.76
CA ARG A 149 9.74 0.78 11.20
C ARG A 149 10.77 1.85 10.89
N GLU A 150 12.06 1.59 11.14
CA GLU A 150 13.15 2.50 10.76
C GLU A 150 13.14 2.80 9.26
N ARG A 151 13.22 1.75 8.42
CA ARG A 151 13.29 1.93 6.96
C ARG A 151 12.05 2.65 6.43
N GLN A 152 10.90 2.33 6.98
CA GLN A 152 9.63 2.94 6.62
C GLN A 152 9.57 4.41 7.00
N LEU A 153 9.92 4.74 8.25
CA LEU A 153 9.93 6.11 8.76
C LEU A 153 10.89 6.98 7.96
N ARG A 154 12.12 6.50 7.72
CA ARG A 154 13.12 7.20 6.91
C ARG A 154 12.60 7.44 5.50
N GLY A 155 12.09 6.40 4.83
CA GLY A 155 11.58 6.55 3.48
C GLY A 155 10.38 7.50 3.36
N ASP A 156 9.49 7.51 4.35
CA ASP A 156 8.34 8.44 4.38
C ASP A 156 8.78 9.88 4.63
N LEU A 157 9.73 10.12 5.53
CA LEU A 157 10.28 11.46 5.78
C LEU A 157 11.07 11.98 4.56
N ASP A 158 11.91 11.15 3.94
CA ASP A 158 12.65 11.51 2.74
C ASP A 158 11.69 11.84 1.57
N PHE A 159 10.59 11.09 1.44
CA PHE A 159 9.54 11.40 0.47
C PHE A 159 8.93 12.78 0.74
N HIS A 160 8.61 13.10 1.99
CA HIS A 160 8.03 14.40 2.35
C HIS A 160 9.01 15.56 2.15
N ASP A 161 10.30 15.34 2.38
CA ASP A 161 11.36 16.31 2.07
C ASP A 161 11.46 16.63 0.58
N GLU A 162 11.30 15.61 -0.27
CA GLU A 162 11.29 15.74 -1.73
C GLU A 162 10.00 16.41 -2.27
N HIS A 163 8.91 16.40 -1.51
CA HIS A 163 7.59 16.89 -1.92
C HIS A 163 7.08 18.04 -1.04
N ARG A 164 7.98 18.90 -0.56
CA ARG A 164 7.59 20.10 0.20
C ARG A 164 6.72 21.01 -0.67
N GLY A 165 5.61 21.49 -0.10
CA GLY A 165 4.65 22.30 -0.81
C GLY A 165 3.44 22.67 0.04
N PRO A 166 2.44 23.34 -0.56
CA PRO A 166 1.19 23.63 0.14
C PRO A 166 0.47 22.34 0.53
N ARG A 167 -0.23 22.38 1.66
CA ARG A 167 -1.13 21.29 2.05
C ARG A 167 -2.31 21.27 1.08
N LEU A 168 -2.69 20.06 0.67
CA LEU A 168 -3.74 19.84 -0.30
C LEU A 168 -4.90 19.10 0.35
N ARG A 169 -6.08 19.28 -0.23
CA ARG A 169 -7.32 18.59 0.10
C ARG A 169 -7.66 17.61 -1.01
N ILE A 170 -7.60 16.32 -0.71
CA ILE A 170 -7.55 15.25 -1.72
C ILE A 170 -8.74 14.31 -1.53
N ALA A 171 -9.64 14.26 -2.51
CA ALA A 171 -10.76 13.34 -2.47
C ALA A 171 -10.34 11.95 -3.00
N VAL A 172 -10.50 10.89 -2.20
CA VAL A 172 -10.00 9.55 -2.53
C VAL A 172 -11.12 8.52 -2.65
N GLY A 173 -11.36 8.04 -3.87
CA GLY A 173 -12.15 6.85 -4.18
C GLY A 173 -11.32 5.58 -4.01
N GLY A 174 -11.82 4.63 -3.22
CA GLY A 174 -11.07 3.41 -2.89
C GLY A 174 -10.07 3.57 -1.74
N ALA A 175 -10.25 4.59 -0.89
CA ALA A 175 -9.40 4.89 0.27
C ALA A 175 -9.18 3.70 1.23
N SER A 176 -10.16 2.81 1.37
CA SER A 176 -10.06 1.62 2.24
C SER A 176 -9.41 0.40 1.57
N GLY A 177 -8.99 0.52 0.30
CA GLY A 177 -8.36 -0.56 -0.44
C GLY A 177 -6.89 -0.78 -0.06
N LEU A 178 -6.29 -1.85 -0.57
CA LEU A 178 -4.89 -2.21 -0.32
C LEU A 178 -3.92 -1.05 -0.65
N ILE A 179 -4.06 -0.48 -1.85
CA ILE A 179 -3.22 0.64 -2.31
C ILE A 179 -3.73 1.95 -1.70
N GLY A 180 -5.04 2.19 -1.76
CA GLY A 180 -5.65 3.43 -1.29
C GLY A 180 -5.32 3.74 0.16
N SER A 181 -5.33 2.75 1.05
CA SER A 181 -5.02 2.96 2.48
C SER A 181 -3.57 3.41 2.71
N GLN A 182 -2.62 2.89 1.93
CA GLN A 182 -1.21 3.28 2.02
C GLN A 182 -0.97 4.66 1.41
N VAL A 183 -1.62 4.98 0.28
CA VAL A 183 -1.56 6.32 -0.32
C VAL A 183 -2.16 7.38 0.61
N CYS A 184 -3.33 7.12 1.19
CA CYS A 184 -3.97 8.03 2.14
C CYS A 184 -3.06 8.27 3.34
N ALA A 185 -2.53 7.20 3.94
CA ALA A 185 -1.65 7.31 5.10
C ALA A 185 -0.34 8.06 4.78
N LEU A 186 0.24 7.87 3.59
CA LEU A 186 1.41 8.65 3.16
C LEU A 186 1.06 10.13 3.02
N LEU A 187 -0.03 10.48 2.34
CA LEU A 187 -0.47 11.86 2.17
C LEU A 187 -0.82 12.54 3.53
N GLU A 188 -1.53 11.84 4.41
CA GLU A 188 -1.90 12.36 5.74
C GLU A 188 -0.67 12.61 6.62
N THR A 189 0.32 11.71 6.60
CA THR A 189 1.58 11.93 7.33
C THR A 189 2.41 13.10 6.78
N GLY A 190 2.22 13.46 5.50
CA GLY A 190 2.74 14.70 4.89
C GLY A 190 1.97 15.96 5.31
N GLY A 191 0.82 15.81 5.97
CA GLY A 191 -0.04 16.90 6.43
C GLY A 191 -1.13 17.31 5.44
N HIS A 192 -1.36 16.55 4.37
CA HIS A 192 -2.50 16.75 3.46
C HIS A 192 -3.81 16.30 4.13
N GLU A 193 -4.93 16.91 3.74
CA GLU A 193 -6.27 16.48 4.17
C GLU A 193 -6.81 15.46 3.17
N VAL A 194 -7.08 14.23 3.62
CA VAL A 194 -7.72 13.20 2.80
C VAL A 194 -9.21 13.17 3.08
N VAL A 195 -10.01 13.26 2.02
CA VAL A 195 -11.47 13.20 2.05
C VAL A 195 -11.95 11.92 1.36
N GLN A 196 -12.55 10.99 2.07
CA GLN A 196 -12.89 9.67 1.52
C GLN A 196 -14.19 9.69 0.72
N LEU A 197 -14.17 9.18 -0.52
CA LEU A 197 -15.37 8.96 -1.33
C LEU A 197 -16.01 7.60 -0.97
N LYS A 198 -17.07 7.64 -0.14
CA LYS A 198 -17.67 6.43 0.42
C LYS A 198 -19.00 6.04 -0.26
N ARG A 199 -19.07 4.82 -0.77
CA ARG A 199 -20.26 4.27 -1.44
C ARG A 199 -21.42 4.10 -0.44
N GLY A 200 -22.60 4.63 -0.77
CA GLY A 200 -23.84 4.42 -0.01
C GLY A 200 -23.83 4.94 1.43
N GLY A 201 -22.87 5.81 1.78
CA GLY A 201 -22.67 6.31 3.14
C GLY A 201 -23.35 7.66 3.42
N SER A 202 -23.40 8.01 4.72
CA SER A 202 -23.69 9.36 5.21
C SER A 202 -22.55 10.32 4.86
N THR A 203 -22.89 11.55 4.52
CA THR A 203 -21.94 12.66 4.42
C THR A 203 -21.48 13.09 5.82
N GLY A 204 -20.24 13.57 5.95
CA GLY A 204 -19.70 14.03 7.23
C GLY A 204 -18.28 14.58 7.10
N PRO A 205 -17.68 15.04 8.21
CA PRO A 205 -16.29 15.49 8.22
C PRO A 205 -15.37 14.41 7.63
N GLY A 206 -14.53 14.79 6.66
CA GLY A 206 -13.59 13.88 5.98
C GLY A 206 -14.24 12.83 5.06
N VAL A 207 -15.55 12.89 4.79
CA VAL A 207 -16.25 11.90 3.97
C VAL A 207 -17.22 12.55 2.98
N ILE A 208 -17.03 12.27 1.70
CA ILE A 208 -17.98 12.60 0.63
C ILE A 208 -18.79 11.35 0.29
N GLY A 209 -20.11 11.45 0.44
CA GLY A 209 -21.04 10.37 0.09
C GLY A 209 -21.28 10.32 -1.42
N TRP A 210 -21.19 9.12 -2.01
CA TRP A 210 -21.54 8.93 -3.42
C TRP A 210 -22.13 7.55 -3.69
N ASP A 211 -22.81 7.40 -4.82
CA ASP A 211 -23.38 6.15 -5.30
C ASP A 211 -23.22 6.07 -6.83
N PRO A 212 -22.11 5.48 -7.32
CA PRO A 212 -21.89 5.24 -8.74
C PRO A 212 -22.98 4.42 -9.43
N ALA A 213 -23.58 3.46 -8.72
CA ALA A 213 -24.61 2.60 -9.30
C ALA A 213 -25.91 3.35 -9.57
N LYS A 214 -26.21 4.38 -8.77
CA LYS A 214 -27.36 5.29 -8.97
C LYS A 214 -26.98 6.60 -9.64
N GLY A 215 -25.72 6.79 -10.03
CA GLY A 215 -25.21 8.03 -10.63
C GLY A 215 -25.31 9.25 -9.70
N ARG A 216 -25.22 9.06 -8.38
CA ARG A 216 -25.36 10.13 -7.38
C ARG A 216 -24.01 10.56 -6.83
N LEU A 217 -23.69 11.83 -6.98
CA LEU A 217 -22.60 12.54 -6.33
C LEU A 217 -23.01 14.01 -6.35
N ASN A 218 -23.01 14.69 -5.20
CA ASN A 218 -23.29 16.11 -5.15
C ASN A 218 -22.04 16.88 -5.61
N PRO A 219 -22.09 17.64 -6.73
CA PRO A 219 -20.93 18.38 -7.23
C PRO A 219 -20.36 19.36 -6.20
N ARG A 220 -21.21 19.94 -5.34
CA ARG A 220 -20.78 20.90 -4.32
C ARG A 220 -19.82 20.28 -3.30
N ASP A 221 -19.88 18.96 -3.11
CA ASP A 221 -18.99 18.27 -2.18
C ASP A 221 -17.55 18.17 -2.75
N LEU A 222 -17.36 18.39 -4.06
CA LEU A 222 -16.04 18.48 -4.71
C LEU A 222 -15.49 19.91 -4.77
N ALA A 223 -16.26 20.93 -4.37
CA ALA A 223 -15.78 22.31 -4.38
C ALA A 223 -14.67 22.50 -3.34
N GLY A 224 -13.54 23.08 -3.77
CA GLY A 224 -12.35 23.27 -2.93
C GLY A 224 -11.56 21.99 -2.64
N ILE A 225 -11.85 20.89 -3.34
CA ILE A 225 -10.94 19.75 -3.43
C ILE A 225 -9.86 20.09 -4.48
N ASP A 226 -8.59 19.94 -4.14
CA ASP A 226 -7.48 20.22 -5.06
C ASP A 226 -7.33 19.09 -6.08
N VAL A 227 -7.37 17.83 -5.63
CA VAL A 227 -7.15 16.65 -6.47
C VAL A 227 -8.16 15.56 -6.14
N VAL A 228 -8.70 14.92 -7.18
CA VAL A 228 -9.50 13.70 -7.04
C VAL A 228 -8.66 12.49 -7.44
N LEU A 229 -8.43 11.58 -6.51
CA LEU A 229 -7.79 10.29 -6.74
C LEU A 229 -8.85 9.17 -6.74
N HIS A 230 -8.98 8.42 -7.83
CA HIS A 230 -9.94 7.32 -7.94
C HIS A 230 -9.26 5.99 -8.22
N LEU A 231 -9.06 5.21 -7.16
CA LEU A 231 -8.53 3.84 -7.19
C LEU A 231 -9.64 2.79 -7.02
N GLY A 232 -10.91 3.21 -7.04
CA GLY A 232 -12.05 2.35 -6.76
C GLY A 232 -12.44 1.46 -7.95
N GLY A 233 -12.60 0.16 -7.70
CA GLY A 233 -13.15 -0.79 -8.65
C GLY A 233 -13.53 -2.10 -7.96
N SER A 234 -14.38 -2.91 -8.59
CA SER A 234 -14.64 -4.27 -8.12
C SER A 234 -13.41 -5.16 -8.33
N SER A 235 -13.27 -6.20 -7.50
CA SER A 235 -12.16 -7.14 -7.62
C SER A 235 -12.19 -7.86 -8.96
N ILE A 236 -11.02 -7.96 -9.59
CA ILE A 236 -10.83 -8.74 -10.83
C ILE A 236 -10.46 -10.20 -10.53
N ALA A 237 -10.17 -10.56 -9.28
CA ALA A 237 -9.83 -11.94 -8.87
C ALA A 237 -11.09 -12.82 -8.77
N THR A 238 -11.82 -12.93 -9.88
CA THR A 238 -13.08 -13.68 -10.01
C THR A 238 -13.11 -14.39 -11.37
N ARG A 239 -14.08 -15.30 -11.55
CA ARG A 239 -14.32 -15.88 -12.88
C ARG A 239 -14.85 -14.82 -13.84
N PHE A 240 -14.33 -14.79 -15.06
CA PHE A 240 -14.73 -13.85 -16.09
C PHE A 240 -16.02 -14.29 -16.80
N THR A 241 -17.10 -14.43 -16.04
CA THR A 241 -18.47 -14.59 -16.60
C THR A 241 -18.98 -13.24 -17.10
N ASP A 242 -19.96 -13.22 -18.01
CA ASP A 242 -20.53 -11.97 -18.55
C ASP A 242 -21.00 -11.01 -17.45
N LYS A 243 -21.64 -11.55 -16.39
CA LYS A 243 -22.05 -10.79 -15.21
C LYS A 243 -20.86 -10.13 -14.50
N ASN A 244 -19.78 -10.87 -14.28
CA ASN A 244 -18.61 -10.37 -13.57
C ASN A 244 -17.82 -9.39 -14.45
N LYS A 245 -17.70 -9.66 -15.75
CA LYS A 245 -17.10 -8.75 -16.72
C LYS A 245 -17.83 -7.41 -16.78
N ALA A 246 -19.16 -7.45 -16.88
CA ALA A 246 -20.00 -6.25 -16.85
C ALA A 246 -19.82 -5.45 -15.55
N GLU A 247 -19.73 -6.12 -14.39
CA GLU A 247 -19.47 -5.45 -13.11
C GLU A 247 -18.05 -4.86 -13.02
N ILE A 248 -17.02 -5.57 -13.51
CA ILE A 248 -15.64 -5.08 -13.57
C ILE A 248 -15.55 -3.79 -14.38
N LEU A 249 -16.15 -3.78 -15.57
CA LEU A 249 -16.19 -2.61 -16.45
C LEU A 249 -17.01 -1.48 -15.83
N ARG A 250 -18.26 -1.77 -15.42
CA ARG A 250 -19.18 -0.76 -14.88
C ARG A 250 -18.64 -0.09 -13.62
N SER A 251 -18.07 -0.85 -12.69
CA SER A 251 -17.56 -0.32 -11.42
C SER A 251 -16.41 0.70 -11.60
N ARG A 252 -15.74 0.68 -12.76
CA ARG A 252 -14.65 1.59 -13.14
C ARG A 252 -15.11 2.72 -14.05
N VAL A 253 -15.77 2.37 -15.16
CA VAL A 253 -16.18 3.33 -16.18
C VAL A 253 -17.32 4.22 -15.68
N ALA A 254 -18.37 3.64 -15.08
CA ALA A 254 -19.52 4.44 -14.65
C ALA A 254 -19.17 5.35 -13.46
N SER A 255 -18.34 4.87 -12.54
CA SER A 255 -17.86 5.66 -11.40
C SER A 255 -16.96 6.80 -11.85
N THR A 256 -16.07 6.57 -12.82
CA THR A 256 -15.22 7.62 -13.40
C THR A 256 -16.05 8.64 -14.17
N LYS A 257 -16.99 8.22 -15.02
CA LYS A 257 -17.91 9.14 -15.73
C LYS A 257 -18.74 9.99 -14.76
N LEU A 258 -19.15 9.43 -13.62
CA LEU A 258 -19.84 10.18 -12.57
C LEU A 258 -18.94 11.28 -11.98
N LEU A 259 -17.68 10.97 -11.67
CA LEU A 259 -16.72 11.96 -11.18
C LEU A 259 -16.49 13.06 -12.21
N VAL A 260 -16.21 12.72 -13.47
CA VAL A 260 -16.01 13.69 -14.55
C VAL A 260 -17.21 14.63 -14.69
N ARG A 261 -18.43 14.08 -14.70
CA ARG A 261 -19.66 14.89 -14.79
C ARG A 261 -19.81 15.81 -13.58
N ALA A 262 -19.54 15.33 -12.37
CA ALA A 262 -19.64 16.14 -11.16
C ALA A 262 -18.58 17.26 -11.14
N ILE A 263 -17.33 16.95 -11.52
CA ILE A 263 -16.23 17.92 -11.67
C ILE A 263 -16.62 19.04 -12.64
N GLY A 264 -17.21 18.70 -13.80
CA GLY A 264 -17.67 19.68 -14.78
C GLY A 264 -18.79 20.60 -14.29
N GLN A 265 -19.47 20.24 -13.20
CA GLN A 265 -20.52 21.05 -12.55
C GLN A 265 -20.00 21.92 -11.40
N VAL A 266 -18.72 21.79 -11.03
CA VAL A 266 -18.07 22.66 -10.03
C VAL A 266 -17.66 23.99 -10.70
N PRO A 267 -17.87 25.15 -10.05
CA PRO A 267 -17.35 26.44 -10.51
C PRO A 267 -15.85 26.38 -10.80
N ALA A 268 -15.39 27.08 -11.84
CA ALA A 268 -14.01 26.94 -12.34
C ALA A 268 -12.94 27.31 -11.30
N ASP A 269 -13.22 28.28 -10.44
CA ASP A 269 -12.37 28.77 -9.35
C ASP A 269 -12.28 27.80 -8.15
N GLN A 270 -13.18 26.82 -8.07
CA GLN A 270 -13.27 25.83 -6.97
C GLN A 270 -13.11 24.39 -7.47
N ARG A 271 -12.83 24.22 -8.76
CA ARG A 271 -12.76 22.92 -9.43
C ARG A 271 -11.44 22.23 -9.08
N PRO A 272 -11.44 20.90 -8.87
CA PRO A 272 -10.20 20.15 -8.75
C PRO A 272 -9.28 20.38 -9.95
N ARG A 273 -8.00 20.61 -9.67
CA ARG A 273 -6.98 20.83 -10.70
C ARG A 273 -6.60 19.54 -11.42
N ALA A 274 -6.79 18.40 -10.77
CA ALA A 274 -6.42 17.09 -11.33
C ALA A 274 -7.39 15.96 -10.94
N LEU A 275 -7.50 15.00 -11.87
CA LEU A 275 -8.17 13.72 -11.71
C LEU A 275 -7.14 12.60 -11.98
N VAL A 276 -6.69 11.94 -10.92
CA VAL A 276 -5.78 10.79 -10.97
C VAL A 276 -6.60 9.51 -10.87
N VAL A 277 -6.51 8.63 -11.85
CA VAL A 277 -7.39 7.46 -11.97
C VAL A 277 -6.56 6.19 -12.10
N GLY A 278 -6.95 5.15 -11.38
CA GLY A 278 -6.37 3.82 -11.53
C GLY A 278 -6.49 3.30 -12.97
N SER A 279 -5.52 2.50 -13.38
CA SER A 279 -5.54 1.65 -14.57
C SER A 279 -4.65 0.43 -14.27
N ALA A 280 -4.26 -0.35 -15.28
CA ALA A 280 -3.35 -1.47 -15.11
C ALA A 280 -2.45 -1.66 -16.33
N VAL A 281 -1.31 -2.32 -16.15
CA VAL A 281 -0.46 -2.77 -17.27
C VAL A 281 -1.17 -3.76 -18.19
N GLY A 282 -2.29 -4.36 -17.73
CA GLY A 282 -3.22 -5.12 -18.57
C GLY A 282 -3.81 -4.33 -19.74
N TYR A 283 -3.65 -3.01 -19.78
CA TYR A 283 -3.90 -2.18 -20.97
C TYR A 283 -3.19 -2.73 -22.21
N HIS A 284 -2.00 -3.33 -22.06
CA HIS A 284 -1.20 -3.87 -23.16
C HIS A 284 -1.63 -5.26 -23.64
N GLY A 285 -2.73 -5.80 -23.12
CA GLY A 285 -3.21 -7.15 -23.40
C GLY A 285 -2.58 -8.19 -22.48
N THR A 286 -2.57 -9.46 -22.88
CA THR A 286 -2.13 -10.56 -22.02
C THR A 286 -0.64 -10.88 -22.12
N ASP A 287 -0.09 -10.94 -23.33
CA ASP A 287 1.30 -11.32 -23.57
C ASP A 287 1.82 -10.65 -24.85
N ARG A 288 2.96 -9.97 -24.73
CA ARG A 288 3.68 -9.30 -25.82
C ARG A 288 5.09 -9.85 -26.01
N GLY A 289 5.37 -11.02 -25.45
CA GLY A 289 6.67 -11.66 -25.51
C GLY A 289 7.74 -10.82 -24.82
N ASP A 290 8.79 -10.49 -25.57
CA ASP A 290 9.97 -9.76 -25.05
C ASP A 290 9.98 -8.27 -25.38
N GLU A 291 8.92 -7.78 -26.01
CA GLU A 291 8.69 -6.38 -26.30
C GLU A 291 8.71 -5.54 -25.01
N ILE A 292 9.40 -4.40 -25.06
CA ILE A 292 9.35 -3.40 -23.99
C ILE A 292 8.14 -2.51 -24.24
N LEU A 293 7.25 -2.42 -23.25
CA LEU A 293 5.95 -1.76 -23.40
C LEU A 293 6.01 -0.31 -22.88
N ALA A 294 5.89 0.65 -23.78
CA ALA A 294 5.90 2.09 -23.48
C ALA A 294 4.47 2.65 -23.32
N GLU A 295 4.32 3.74 -22.57
CA GLU A 295 3.00 4.32 -22.24
C GLU A 295 2.20 4.80 -23.46
N GLU A 296 2.86 5.21 -24.53
CA GLU A 296 2.26 5.77 -25.76
C GLU A 296 1.70 4.70 -26.69
N GLN A 297 1.98 3.42 -26.43
CA GLN A 297 1.52 2.34 -27.29
C GLN A 297 0.00 2.19 -27.27
N PRO A 298 -0.61 1.70 -28.38
CA PRO A 298 -2.05 1.44 -28.43
C PRO A 298 -2.44 0.32 -27.45
N PRO A 299 -3.73 0.25 -27.05
CA PRO A 299 -4.20 -0.82 -26.19
C PRO A 299 -4.02 -2.18 -26.87
N GLY A 300 -3.74 -3.20 -26.08
CA GLY A 300 -3.71 -4.58 -26.53
C GLY A 300 -5.10 -5.20 -26.67
N GLU A 301 -5.11 -6.51 -26.87
CA GLU A 301 -6.34 -7.30 -26.98
C GLU A 301 -6.71 -7.97 -25.65
N GLY A 302 -7.98 -8.38 -25.52
CA GLY A 302 -8.49 -9.08 -24.34
C GLY A 302 -9.44 -8.24 -23.49
N PHE A 303 -10.07 -8.88 -22.51
CA PHE A 303 -11.10 -8.24 -21.71
C PHE A 303 -10.52 -7.13 -20.83
N LEU A 304 -9.41 -7.38 -20.13
CA LEU A 304 -8.78 -6.40 -19.25
C LEU A 304 -8.17 -5.23 -20.01
N ALA A 305 -7.65 -5.45 -21.24
CA ALA A 305 -7.17 -4.37 -22.09
C ALA A 305 -8.32 -3.41 -22.44
N HIS A 306 -9.47 -3.97 -22.87
CA HIS A 306 -10.68 -3.19 -23.13
C HIS A 306 -11.17 -2.44 -21.88
N VAL A 307 -11.13 -3.07 -20.70
CA VAL A 307 -11.49 -2.41 -19.44
C VAL A 307 -10.58 -1.22 -19.15
N CYS A 308 -9.26 -1.36 -19.32
CA CYS A 308 -8.32 -0.27 -19.08
C CYS A 308 -8.55 0.87 -20.07
N ASP A 309 -8.68 0.57 -21.36
CA ASP A 309 -8.92 1.56 -22.41
C ASP A 309 -10.22 2.37 -22.17
N GLU A 310 -11.34 1.70 -21.88
CA GLU A 310 -12.60 2.39 -21.58
C GLU A 310 -12.55 3.18 -20.27
N TRP A 311 -11.76 2.72 -19.30
CA TRP A 311 -11.55 3.42 -18.03
C TRP A 311 -10.73 4.70 -18.22
N GLU A 312 -9.64 4.61 -18.98
CA GLU A 312 -8.78 5.76 -19.32
C GLU A 312 -9.54 6.80 -20.15
N LYS A 313 -10.25 6.37 -21.20
CA LYS A 313 -11.14 7.25 -22.01
C LYS A 313 -12.18 7.97 -21.17
N ALA A 314 -12.77 7.28 -20.18
CA ALA A 314 -13.74 7.91 -19.28
C ALA A 314 -13.10 9.02 -18.43
N ALA A 315 -11.84 8.86 -18.00
CA ALA A 315 -11.12 9.86 -17.21
C ALA A 315 -10.75 11.09 -18.04
N HIS A 316 -10.28 10.91 -19.28
CA HIS A 316 -9.90 12.01 -20.20
C HIS A 316 -11.06 12.99 -20.49
N GLY A 317 -12.31 12.58 -20.28
CA GLY A 317 -13.45 13.49 -20.32
C GLY A 317 -13.37 14.67 -19.34
N ALA A 318 -12.49 14.64 -18.33
CA ALA A 318 -12.26 15.76 -17.42
C ALA A 318 -11.45 16.92 -18.05
N GLU A 319 -10.65 16.63 -19.09
CA GLU A 319 -9.75 17.61 -19.71
C GLU A 319 -10.50 18.77 -20.34
N VAL A 320 -11.72 18.53 -20.84
CA VAL A 320 -12.59 19.59 -21.40
C VAL A 320 -12.98 20.66 -20.38
N PHE A 321 -12.82 20.38 -19.08
CA PHE A 321 -13.06 21.31 -17.98
C PHE A 321 -11.75 21.93 -17.43
N GLY A 322 -10.63 21.75 -18.14
CA GLY A 322 -9.31 22.23 -17.72
C GLY A 322 -8.68 21.41 -16.59
N VAL A 323 -9.17 20.19 -16.35
CA VAL A 323 -8.67 19.31 -15.28
C VAL A 323 -7.61 18.37 -15.85
N ARG A 324 -6.43 18.37 -15.24
CA ARG A 324 -5.32 17.49 -15.61
C ARG A 324 -5.68 16.03 -15.30
N VAL A 325 -5.47 15.13 -16.26
CA VAL A 325 -5.77 13.70 -16.08
C VAL A 325 -4.47 12.90 -16.01
N VAL A 326 -4.40 11.97 -15.05
CA VAL A 326 -3.31 11.01 -14.91
C VAL A 326 -3.90 9.60 -14.80
N ASN A 327 -3.40 8.67 -15.61
CA ASN A 327 -3.81 7.27 -15.57
C ASN A 327 -2.68 6.42 -14.99
N VAL A 328 -2.99 5.70 -13.90
CA VAL A 328 -2.01 4.94 -13.12
C VAL A 328 -2.04 3.49 -13.56
N ARG A 329 -1.25 3.12 -14.57
CA ARG A 329 -1.14 1.74 -15.09
C ARG A 329 -0.31 0.90 -14.14
N THR A 330 -1.01 0.33 -13.16
CA THR A 330 -0.41 -0.42 -12.05
C THR A 330 0.13 -1.77 -12.51
N GLY A 331 1.38 -2.08 -12.14
CA GLY A 331 1.98 -3.40 -12.25
C GLY A 331 1.55 -4.36 -11.12
N LEU A 332 2.35 -5.37 -10.85
CA LEU A 332 2.08 -6.34 -9.78
C LEU A 332 2.53 -5.81 -8.43
N VAL A 333 1.59 -5.28 -7.66
CA VAL A 333 1.85 -4.75 -6.31
C VAL A 333 2.19 -5.89 -5.34
N LEU A 334 3.37 -5.80 -4.72
CA LEU A 334 3.92 -6.79 -3.81
C LEU A 334 3.69 -6.39 -2.35
N THR A 335 2.95 -7.24 -1.63
CA THR A 335 2.76 -7.15 -0.17
C THR A 335 2.22 -8.47 0.37
N PRO A 336 2.63 -8.93 1.56
CA PRO A 336 2.02 -10.09 2.20
C PRO A 336 0.56 -9.84 2.63
N SER A 337 0.11 -8.59 2.76
CA SER A 337 -1.23 -8.23 3.22
C SER A 337 -2.31 -8.41 2.15
N GLY A 338 -1.95 -8.63 0.88
CA GLY A 338 -2.93 -8.81 -0.19
C GLY A 338 -2.31 -9.10 -1.55
N GLY A 339 -3.09 -8.83 -2.61
CA GLY A 339 -2.62 -8.95 -3.98
C GLY A 339 -2.15 -10.34 -4.37
N LEU A 340 -1.20 -10.39 -5.30
CA LEU A 340 -0.69 -11.62 -5.91
C LEU A 340 0.18 -12.45 -4.95
N LEU A 341 0.91 -11.80 -4.03
CA LEU A 341 1.88 -12.48 -3.17
C LEU A 341 1.19 -13.27 -2.05
N ARG A 342 0.19 -12.69 -1.38
CA ARG A 342 -0.52 -13.30 -0.25
C ARG A 342 -0.97 -14.75 -0.47
N PRO A 343 -1.68 -15.11 -1.56
CA PRO A 343 -2.12 -16.50 -1.77
C PRO A 343 -0.96 -17.49 -2.04
N GLN A 344 0.22 -17.00 -2.43
CA GLN A 344 1.38 -17.84 -2.72
C GLN A 344 2.25 -18.12 -1.47
N LEU A 345 2.19 -17.24 -0.46
CA LEU A 345 3.03 -17.33 0.73
C LEU A 345 2.95 -18.69 1.47
N PRO A 346 1.78 -19.33 1.66
CA PRO A 346 1.73 -20.64 2.32
C PRO A 346 2.54 -21.70 1.58
N LEU A 347 2.46 -21.75 0.25
CA LEU A 347 3.23 -22.71 -0.56
C LEU A 347 4.72 -22.36 -0.57
N MET A 348 5.05 -21.08 -0.68
CA MET A 348 6.44 -20.61 -0.64
C MET A 348 7.11 -20.92 0.70
N THR A 349 6.42 -20.65 1.82
CA THR A 349 6.91 -20.91 3.17
C THR A 349 7.03 -22.39 3.49
N ALA A 350 6.19 -23.24 2.89
CA ALA A 350 6.32 -24.70 2.94
C ALA A 350 7.44 -25.27 2.04
N GLY A 351 8.07 -24.45 1.19
CA GLY A 351 9.05 -24.93 0.20
C GLY A 351 8.45 -25.70 -0.96
N LEU A 352 7.14 -25.56 -1.17
CA LEU A 352 6.35 -26.23 -2.23
C LEU A 352 6.05 -25.28 -3.41
N SER A 353 6.88 -24.25 -3.57
CA SER A 353 6.73 -23.25 -4.64
C SER A 353 7.76 -23.44 -5.75
N GLY A 354 7.53 -22.78 -6.88
CA GLY A 354 8.46 -22.74 -8.00
C GLY A 354 7.86 -22.01 -9.20
N PRO A 355 8.42 -22.23 -10.41
CA PRO A 355 7.97 -21.52 -11.61
C PRO A 355 6.49 -21.81 -11.94
N LEU A 356 5.68 -20.75 -12.01
CA LEU A 356 4.25 -20.80 -12.31
C LEU A 356 4.05 -20.75 -13.83
N GLY A 357 3.33 -21.73 -14.39
CA GLY A 357 2.99 -21.75 -15.81
C GLY A 357 4.19 -21.81 -16.76
N GLY A 358 5.32 -22.37 -16.31
CA GLY A 358 6.57 -22.45 -17.08
C GLY A 358 7.55 -21.30 -16.81
N GLY A 359 7.12 -20.23 -16.12
CA GLY A 359 7.99 -19.21 -15.55
C GLY A 359 8.65 -18.25 -16.53
N LYS A 360 8.19 -18.23 -17.79
CA LYS A 360 8.73 -17.37 -18.86
C LYS A 360 8.06 -15.99 -18.93
N GLN A 361 6.90 -15.82 -18.31
CA GLN A 361 6.18 -14.54 -18.31
C GLN A 361 7.00 -13.46 -17.61
N TRP A 362 6.98 -12.25 -18.17
CA TRP A 362 7.57 -11.07 -17.55
C TRP A 362 6.67 -10.54 -16.44
N GLN A 363 7.28 -10.29 -15.29
CA GLN A 363 6.62 -9.72 -14.11
C GLN A 363 7.14 -8.29 -13.92
N SER A 364 6.31 -7.32 -14.31
CA SER A 364 6.48 -5.92 -13.94
C SER A 364 5.86 -5.71 -12.55
N TRP A 365 6.69 -5.79 -11.52
CA TRP A 365 6.29 -5.76 -10.12
C TRP A 365 6.56 -4.39 -9.49
N ILE A 366 5.91 -4.05 -8.37
CA ILE A 366 6.23 -2.86 -7.58
C ILE A 366 5.98 -3.15 -6.10
N GLY A 367 6.88 -2.70 -5.21
CA GLY A 367 6.64 -2.79 -3.76
C GLY A 367 5.45 -1.92 -3.34
N ILE A 368 4.71 -2.31 -2.31
CA ILE A 368 3.55 -1.52 -1.84
C ILE A 368 3.92 -0.07 -1.45
N ASP A 369 5.11 0.15 -0.91
CA ASP A 369 5.57 1.49 -0.55
C ASP A 369 5.92 2.34 -1.76
N ASP A 370 6.52 1.74 -2.79
CA ASP A 370 6.77 2.42 -4.05
C ASP A 370 5.48 2.68 -4.83
N MET A 371 4.50 1.77 -4.71
CA MET A 371 3.17 2.00 -5.28
C MET A 371 2.50 3.21 -4.60
N ALA A 372 2.56 3.30 -3.27
CA ALA A 372 2.00 4.43 -2.54
C ALA A 372 2.74 5.74 -2.86
N GLY A 373 4.08 5.70 -2.86
CA GLY A 373 4.95 6.83 -3.18
C GLY A 373 4.73 7.34 -4.61
N ALA A 374 4.69 6.46 -5.61
CA ALA A 374 4.50 6.86 -7.00
C ALA A 374 3.11 7.47 -7.25
N VAL A 375 2.05 6.92 -6.65
CA VAL A 375 0.71 7.54 -6.73
C VAL A 375 0.71 8.90 -6.03
N ALA A 376 1.26 9.01 -4.83
CA ALA A 376 1.33 10.28 -4.11
C ALA A 376 2.14 11.33 -4.90
N HIS A 377 3.27 10.93 -5.48
CA HIS A 377 4.09 11.79 -6.36
C HIS A 377 3.26 12.34 -7.53
N LEU A 378 2.48 11.50 -8.22
CA LEU A 378 1.62 11.94 -9.34
C LEU A 378 0.44 12.82 -8.90
N VAL A 379 -0.08 12.60 -7.69
CA VAL A 379 -1.12 13.44 -7.06
C VAL A 379 -0.56 14.83 -6.72
N LEU A 380 0.66 14.89 -6.17
CA LEU A 380 1.30 16.13 -5.73
C LEU A 380 1.95 16.92 -6.88
N SER A 381 2.38 16.23 -7.95
CA SER A 381 2.94 16.84 -9.16
C SER A 381 1.96 17.80 -9.84
N GLU A 382 2.46 18.88 -10.41
CA GLU A 382 1.66 19.85 -11.18
C GLU A 382 1.64 19.54 -12.68
N ASP A 383 2.72 18.94 -13.19
CA ASP A 383 2.97 18.77 -14.63
C ASP A 383 2.72 17.34 -15.13
N ALA A 384 2.59 16.36 -14.24
CA ALA A 384 2.38 14.96 -14.64
C ALA A 384 1.02 14.76 -15.32
N SER A 385 1.01 14.24 -16.55
CA SER A 385 -0.23 14.03 -17.33
C SER A 385 -0.20 12.77 -18.20
N GLY A 386 -1.40 12.26 -18.50
CA GLY A 386 -1.60 11.05 -19.28
C GLY A 386 -1.23 9.77 -18.53
N PRO A 387 -0.94 8.68 -19.26
CA PRO A 387 -0.63 7.38 -18.65
C PRO A 387 0.76 7.31 -18.05
N TYR A 388 0.90 6.60 -16.93
CA TYR A 388 2.18 6.26 -16.29
C TYR A 388 2.17 4.78 -15.90
N HIS A 389 3.25 4.06 -16.22
CA HIS A 389 3.48 2.73 -15.65
C HIS A 389 3.99 2.84 -14.22
N LEU A 390 3.30 2.17 -13.29
CA LEU A 390 3.75 2.01 -11.92
C LEU A 390 4.25 0.58 -11.72
N ALA A 391 5.51 0.40 -12.10
CA ALA A 391 6.31 -0.80 -11.87
C ALA A 391 7.72 -0.37 -11.41
N ALA A 392 8.45 -1.25 -10.73
CA ALA A 392 9.87 -1.09 -10.51
C ALA A 392 10.63 -1.19 -11.85
N PRO A 393 11.78 -0.52 -12.02
CA PRO A 393 12.48 -0.41 -13.31
C PRO A 393 13.08 -1.72 -13.82
N ASN A 394 13.16 -2.76 -12.98
CA ASN A 394 13.77 -4.04 -13.31
C ASN A 394 12.70 -5.15 -13.30
N PRO A 395 11.90 -5.30 -14.39
CA PRO A 395 10.99 -6.44 -14.51
C PRO A 395 11.80 -7.74 -14.58
N VAL A 396 11.25 -8.80 -14.00
CA VAL A 396 11.91 -10.11 -13.93
C VAL A 396 11.07 -11.19 -14.59
N ARG A 397 11.68 -12.29 -15.01
CA ARG A 397 10.88 -13.47 -15.40
C ARG A 397 10.26 -14.10 -14.15
N GLN A 398 9.11 -14.72 -14.30
CA GLN A 398 8.43 -15.34 -13.15
C GLN A 398 9.28 -16.43 -12.48
N LYS A 399 10.08 -17.20 -13.22
CA LYS A 399 11.01 -18.17 -12.63
C LYS A 399 12.04 -17.50 -11.69
N ASP A 400 12.46 -16.28 -12.04
CA ASP A 400 13.42 -15.49 -11.26
C ASP A 400 12.72 -14.88 -10.06
N PHE A 401 11.50 -14.37 -10.24
CA PHE A 401 10.63 -13.93 -9.14
C PHE A 401 10.47 -15.03 -8.08
N ALA A 402 10.05 -16.23 -8.50
CA ALA A 402 9.82 -17.35 -7.59
C ALA A 402 11.09 -17.74 -6.82
N ARG A 403 12.24 -17.77 -7.50
CA ARG A 403 13.54 -18.08 -6.89
C ARG A 403 13.97 -17.02 -5.89
N ILE A 404 13.85 -15.74 -6.25
CA ILE A 404 14.29 -14.63 -5.40
C ILE A 404 13.43 -14.58 -4.13
N VAL A 405 12.11 -14.58 -4.27
CA VAL A 405 11.17 -14.47 -3.13
C VAL A 405 11.27 -15.70 -2.21
N ALA A 406 11.35 -16.91 -2.76
CA ALA A 406 11.56 -18.10 -1.93
C ALA A 406 12.93 -18.09 -1.24
N GLY A 407 13.97 -17.59 -1.92
CA GLY A 407 15.31 -17.42 -1.34
C GLY A 407 15.32 -16.48 -0.14
N VAL A 408 14.56 -15.38 -0.18
CA VAL A 408 14.35 -14.46 0.96
C VAL A 408 13.63 -15.15 2.12
N LEU A 409 12.78 -16.13 1.83
CA LEU A 409 12.13 -16.98 2.85
C LEU A 409 13.01 -18.14 3.31
N HIS A 410 14.24 -18.27 2.79
CA HIS A 410 15.13 -19.43 2.96
C HIS A 410 14.47 -20.76 2.58
N ARG A 411 13.74 -20.77 1.46
CA ARG A 411 13.02 -21.93 0.92
C ARG A 411 13.41 -22.20 -0.54
N PRO A 412 13.38 -23.47 -0.99
CA PRO A 412 13.60 -23.78 -2.40
C PRO A 412 12.40 -23.33 -3.26
N ALA A 413 12.67 -23.04 -4.54
CA ALA A 413 11.68 -22.68 -5.57
C ALA A 413 11.75 -23.65 -6.76
N MET A 414 11.65 -24.95 -6.49
CA MET A 414 11.91 -25.99 -7.49
C MET A 414 10.66 -26.71 -7.99
N VAL A 415 9.50 -26.54 -7.34
CA VAL A 415 8.27 -27.26 -7.69
C VAL A 415 7.51 -26.48 -8.77
N PRO A 416 7.51 -26.94 -10.04
CA PRO A 416 6.78 -26.24 -11.10
C PRO A 416 5.29 -26.23 -10.76
N THR A 417 4.69 -25.05 -10.75
CA THR A 417 3.27 -24.90 -10.42
C THR A 417 2.47 -24.78 -11.71
N PRO A 418 1.67 -25.80 -12.10
CA PRO A 418 0.87 -25.73 -13.30
C PRO A 418 -0.27 -24.73 -13.13
N LEU A 419 -0.73 -24.14 -14.24
CA LEU A 419 -1.89 -23.24 -14.23
C LEU A 419 -3.23 -23.97 -14.00
N ALA A 420 -3.24 -25.29 -13.84
CA ALA A 420 -4.45 -26.08 -13.64
C ALA A 420 -5.25 -25.64 -12.41
N GLY A 421 -4.59 -25.37 -11.28
CA GLY A 421 -5.24 -24.88 -10.06
C GLY A 421 -5.90 -23.52 -10.25
N PRO A 422 -5.17 -22.48 -10.70
CA PRO A 422 -5.75 -21.20 -11.08
C PRO A 422 -6.90 -21.31 -12.09
N ARG A 423 -6.78 -22.15 -13.12
CA ARG A 423 -7.85 -22.38 -14.11
C ARG A 423 -9.10 -23.00 -13.49
N ALA A 424 -8.96 -23.93 -12.55
CA ALA A 424 -10.08 -24.49 -11.83
C ALA A 424 -10.77 -23.43 -10.95
N LEU A 425 -10.01 -22.54 -10.30
CA LEU A 425 -10.53 -21.51 -9.42
C LEU A 425 -11.16 -20.32 -10.17
N LEU A 426 -10.42 -19.74 -11.12
CA LEU A 426 -10.75 -18.48 -11.81
C LEU A 426 -11.28 -18.69 -13.23
N GLY A 427 -11.18 -19.91 -13.79
CA GLY A 427 -11.47 -20.14 -15.20
C GLY A 427 -10.26 -19.83 -16.10
N LYS A 428 -10.34 -20.26 -17.37
CA LYS A 428 -9.23 -20.17 -18.33
C LYS A 428 -8.84 -18.73 -18.64
N GLU A 429 -9.82 -17.92 -19.07
CA GLU A 429 -9.60 -16.52 -19.49
C GLU A 429 -9.00 -15.68 -18.36
N ALA A 430 -9.62 -15.68 -17.17
CA ALA A 430 -9.09 -14.93 -16.02
C ALA A 430 -7.70 -15.39 -15.60
N THR A 431 -7.39 -16.69 -15.72
CA THR A 431 -6.04 -17.19 -15.44
C THR A 431 -5.04 -16.66 -16.47
N GLU A 432 -5.42 -16.64 -17.73
CA GLU A 432 -4.56 -16.11 -18.80
C GLU A 432 -4.29 -14.63 -18.59
N GLU A 433 -5.33 -13.82 -18.37
CA GLU A 433 -5.20 -12.37 -18.24
C GLU A 433 -4.65 -11.87 -16.89
N LEU A 434 -4.70 -12.66 -15.80
CA LEU A 434 -4.24 -12.21 -14.47
C LEU A 434 -2.99 -12.95 -13.97
N VAL A 435 -2.88 -14.24 -14.26
CA VAL A 435 -1.89 -15.12 -13.62
C VAL A 435 -0.78 -15.49 -14.59
N ALA A 436 -1.12 -15.72 -15.86
CA ALA A 436 -0.17 -16.03 -16.92
C ALA A 436 0.24 -14.80 -17.74
N ALA A 437 -0.34 -13.64 -17.45
CA ALA A 437 -0.02 -12.39 -18.14
C ALA A 437 1.48 -12.08 -18.05
N SER A 438 2.00 -11.47 -19.11
CA SER A 438 3.42 -11.23 -19.33
C SER A 438 3.59 -9.79 -19.82
N HIS A 439 4.04 -8.92 -18.91
CA HIS A 439 4.26 -7.51 -19.20
C HIS A 439 5.68 -7.12 -18.84
N ARG A 440 6.40 -6.54 -19.80
CA ARG A 440 7.72 -5.95 -19.63
C ARG A 440 7.63 -4.45 -19.87
N VAL A 441 7.06 -3.73 -18.92
CA VAL A 441 6.79 -2.29 -19.09
C VAL A 441 8.04 -1.45 -18.89
N ASP A 442 8.16 -0.39 -19.67
CA ASP A 442 9.11 0.69 -19.43
C ASP A 442 8.52 1.65 -18.39
N VAL A 443 9.37 2.20 -17.53
CA VAL A 443 8.99 3.16 -16.48
C VAL A 443 9.78 4.46 -16.60
N SER A 444 10.47 4.66 -17.73
CA SER A 444 11.26 5.86 -18.02
C SER A 444 10.45 7.14 -17.88
N LYS A 445 9.14 7.13 -18.17
CA LYS A 445 8.26 8.29 -17.97
C LYS A 445 8.10 8.67 -16.50
N LEU A 446 7.92 7.69 -15.60
CA LEU A 446 7.82 7.93 -14.16
C LEU A 446 9.16 8.39 -13.57
N LEU A 447 10.27 7.80 -14.01
CA LEU A 447 11.62 8.26 -13.64
C LEU A 447 11.90 9.69 -14.14
N GLY A 448 11.49 10.00 -15.37
CA GLY A 448 11.60 11.33 -15.96
C GLY A 448 10.72 12.38 -15.27
N ALA A 449 9.63 11.97 -14.63
CA ALA A 449 8.82 12.82 -13.76
C ALA A 449 9.47 13.10 -12.39
N GLY A 450 10.60 12.43 -12.09
CA GLY A 450 11.40 12.67 -10.88
C GLY A 450 11.12 11.70 -9.73
N TYR A 451 10.27 10.68 -9.92
CA TYR A 451 10.02 9.69 -8.87
C TYR A 451 11.26 8.83 -8.60
N ARG A 452 11.62 8.71 -7.32
CA ARG A 452 12.74 7.89 -6.85
C ARG A 452 12.22 6.64 -6.16
N PHE A 453 12.60 5.49 -6.68
CA PHE A 453 12.19 4.20 -6.09
C PHE A 453 12.95 3.91 -4.80
N ARG A 454 12.23 3.52 -3.75
CA ARG A 454 12.80 2.95 -2.53
C ARG A 454 13.39 1.57 -2.81
N HIS A 455 12.72 0.77 -3.63
CA HIS A 455 13.15 -0.58 -3.97
C HIS A 455 13.11 -0.81 -5.49
N ALA A 456 14.22 -0.52 -6.16
CA ALA A 456 14.41 -0.88 -7.57
C ALA A 456 14.78 -2.36 -7.78
N ASP A 457 15.25 -3.04 -6.73
CA ASP A 457 15.64 -4.45 -6.72
C ASP A 457 14.59 -5.33 -6.00
N LEU A 458 14.26 -6.47 -6.61
CA LEU A 458 13.20 -7.36 -6.12
C LEU A 458 13.58 -8.02 -4.80
N ARG A 459 14.85 -8.39 -4.60
CA ARG A 459 15.29 -9.00 -3.37
C ARG A 459 15.16 -8.01 -2.22
N ALA A 460 15.67 -6.79 -2.38
CA ALA A 460 15.55 -5.74 -1.38
C ALA A 460 14.07 -5.45 -1.02
N CYS A 461 13.20 -5.35 -2.03
CA CYS A 461 11.76 -5.22 -1.81
C CYS A 461 11.18 -6.38 -1.00
N ALA A 462 11.50 -7.62 -1.37
CA ALA A 462 10.99 -8.82 -0.71
C ALA A 462 11.49 -8.93 0.73
N GLU A 463 12.76 -8.63 0.99
CA GLU A 463 13.36 -8.60 2.33
C GLU A 463 12.68 -7.57 3.23
N HIS A 464 12.38 -6.39 2.68
CA HIS A 464 11.63 -5.35 3.40
C HIS A 464 10.20 -5.79 3.73
N ILE A 465 9.39 -6.20 2.74
CA ILE A 465 7.96 -6.51 2.96
C ILE A 465 7.72 -7.84 3.68
N LEU A 466 8.69 -8.75 3.71
CA LEU A 466 8.60 -10.02 4.47
C LEU A 466 9.34 -9.95 5.81
N GLY A 467 9.99 -8.82 6.09
CA GLY A 467 10.80 -8.60 7.29
C GLY A 467 11.93 -9.60 7.40
N ARG A 468 12.54 -10.00 6.29
CA ARG A 468 13.64 -10.98 6.25
C ARG A 468 14.90 -10.25 5.80
N VAL A 469 15.41 -9.37 6.66
CA VAL A 469 16.70 -8.74 6.43
C VAL A 469 17.75 -9.76 6.84
N GLY A 470 18.55 -10.21 5.88
CA GLY A 470 19.65 -11.17 6.08
C GLY A 470 20.97 -10.45 6.24
#